data_AF-A0AAU5MXK3-F1
#
_entry.id   AF-A0AAU5MXK3-F1
#
_cell.length_a   1.000
_cell.length_b   1.000
_cell.length_c   1.000
_cell.angle_alpha   90.00
_cell.angle_beta   90.00
_cell.angle_gamma   90.00
#
_symmetry.space_group_name_H-M   'P 1'
#
loop_
_entity.id
_entity.type
_entity.pdbx_description
1 polymer ?
#
loop_
_entity_poly.entity_id
_entity_poly.type
_entity_poly.pdbx_seq_one_letter_code
_entity_poly.pdbx_strand_id
1 'polypeptide(L)'
;MSGSMVGWAMQVAEAELSAALPRRWAHTQGVARRAAGLGGMLGEDAELLVAAATLHDVGYAPRLAATGFHPLDGARFLRDDHGADERLARLVANHSFAWMEAEERGLREELEAEFPLLDEPLLVDALVYCDMTTTPDGESTTAQERVAEITDRYGADSLVGRFIRRASPEIFAAVGRVDAASAVQPR
;
A
#
# COMPACT_ATOMS: atom_id res chain seq x y z
N MET A 1 -2.56 24.64 -12.58
CA MET A 1 -3.67 23.68 -12.73
C MET A 1 -3.70 22.88 -11.44
N SER A 2 -4.68 23.13 -10.57
CA SER A 2 -4.85 22.32 -9.35
C SER A 2 -5.46 20.99 -9.79
N GLY A 3 -4.62 19.97 -10.01
CA GLY A 3 -5.10 18.60 -10.20
C GLY A 3 -5.66 18.06 -8.89
N SER A 4 -6.64 17.16 -8.95
CA SER A 4 -7.07 16.39 -7.77
C SER A 4 -5.89 15.57 -7.24
N MET A 5 -5.87 15.29 -5.93
CA MET A 5 -4.82 14.46 -5.30
C MET A 5 -4.64 13.12 -6.03
N VAL A 6 -5.75 12.51 -6.45
CA VAL A 6 -5.76 11.28 -7.26
C VAL A 6 -5.06 11.46 -8.61
N GLY A 7 -5.34 12.56 -9.33
CA GLY A 7 -4.72 12.83 -10.62
C GLY A 7 -3.22 13.06 -10.51
N TRP A 8 -2.77 13.74 -9.46
CA TRP A 8 -1.35 13.91 -9.17
C TRP A 8 -0.69 12.57 -8.79
N ALA A 9 -1.31 11.77 -7.92
CA ALA A 9 -0.79 10.47 -7.52
C ALA A 9 -0.60 9.53 -8.72
N MET A 10 -1.56 9.51 -9.65
CA MET A 10 -1.46 8.73 -10.89
C MET A 10 -0.29 9.17 -11.76
N GLN A 11 -0.08 10.48 -11.93
CA GLN A 11 1.04 11.01 -12.73
C GLN A 11 2.40 10.65 -12.12
N VAL A 12 2.52 10.75 -10.78
CA VAL A 12 3.75 10.38 -10.07
C VAL A 12 4.02 8.88 -10.20
N ALA A 13 3.03 8.04 -9.89
CA ALA A 13 3.19 6.59 -9.97
C ALA A 13 3.49 6.12 -11.41
N GLU A 14 2.82 6.69 -12.41
CA GLU A 14 3.08 6.38 -13.82
C GLU A 14 4.52 6.75 -14.22
N ALA A 15 4.99 7.93 -13.84
CA ALA A 15 6.35 8.39 -14.15
C ALA A 15 7.42 7.47 -13.55
N GLU A 16 7.20 6.96 -12.33
CA GLU A 16 8.16 6.13 -11.61
C GLU A 16 8.09 4.64 -11.98
N LEU A 17 6.90 4.12 -12.26
CA LEU A 17 6.67 2.67 -12.37
C LEU A 17 6.46 2.19 -13.81
N SER A 18 5.82 2.97 -14.69
CA SER A 18 5.30 2.44 -15.97
C SER A 18 6.39 1.85 -16.88
N ALA A 19 7.52 2.55 -17.02
CA ALA A 19 8.62 2.12 -17.88
C ALA A 19 9.56 1.13 -17.17
N ALA A 20 9.90 1.39 -15.90
CA ALA A 20 10.88 0.60 -15.16
C ALA A 20 10.31 -0.72 -14.62
N LEU A 21 9.04 -0.71 -14.23
CA LEU A 21 8.37 -1.78 -13.49
C LEU A 21 6.92 -1.99 -14.00
N PRO A 22 6.72 -2.32 -15.30
CA PRO A 22 5.39 -2.34 -15.92
C PRO A 22 4.40 -3.27 -15.23
N ARG A 23 4.88 -4.40 -14.69
CA ARG A 23 4.03 -5.33 -13.92
C ARG A 23 3.57 -4.70 -12.60
N ARG A 24 4.46 -4.01 -11.89
CA ARG A 24 4.10 -3.30 -10.66
C ARG A 24 3.15 -2.15 -10.96
N TRP A 25 3.36 -1.45 -12.07
CA TRP A 25 2.41 -0.44 -12.54
C TRP A 25 1.01 -1.01 -12.79
N ALA A 26 0.90 -2.22 -13.36
CA ALA A 26 -0.38 -2.91 -13.50
C ALA A 26 -1.01 -3.23 -12.12
N HIS A 27 -0.22 -3.76 -11.19
CA HIS A 27 -0.65 -3.99 -9.80
C HIS A 27 -1.20 -2.71 -9.15
N THR A 28 -0.42 -1.63 -9.13
CA THR A 28 -0.79 -0.32 -8.58
C THR A 28 -2.12 0.20 -9.14
N GLN A 29 -2.34 0.07 -10.45
CA GLN A 29 -3.62 0.44 -11.08
C GLN A 29 -4.79 -0.42 -10.56
N GLY A 30 -4.56 -1.71 -10.36
CA GLY A 30 -5.54 -2.61 -9.72
C GLY A 30 -5.89 -2.18 -8.29
N VAL A 31 -4.88 -1.86 -7.48
CA VAL A 31 -5.05 -1.41 -6.09
C VAL A 31 -5.84 -0.09 -6.05
N ALA A 32 -5.50 0.86 -6.92
CA ALA A 32 -6.23 2.13 -7.05
C ALA A 32 -7.69 1.93 -7.47
N ARG A 33 -7.98 0.98 -8.38
CA ARG A 33 -9.37 0.63 -8.77
C ARG A 33 -10.16 0.06 -7.61
N ARG A 34 -9.56 -0.78 -6.77
CA ARG A 34 -10.20 -1.29 -5.54
C ARG A 34 -10.49 -0.18 -4.55
N ALA A 35 -9.52 0.72 -4.33
CA ALA A 35 -9.69 1.87 -3.45
C ALA A 35 -10.85 2.77 -3.90
N ALA A 36 -10.97 3.02 -5.20
CA ALA A 36 -12.08 3.81 -5.75
C ALA A 36 -13.46 3.16 -5.47
N GLY A 37 -13.51 1.82 -5.41
CA GLY A 37 -14.72 1.07 -5.05
C GLY A 37 -15.15 1.21 -3.58
N LEU A 38 -14.26 1.66 -2.69
CA LEU A 38 -14.54 1.85 -1.26
C LEU A 38 -14.97 3.28 -0.91
N GLY A 39 -15.14 4.16 -1.90
CA GLY A 39 -15.40 5.59 -1.66
C GLY A 39 -16.63 5.88 -0.79
N GLY A 40 -17.71 5.13 -0.95
CA GLY A 40 -18.91 5.27 -0.11
C GLY A 40 -18.67 4.92 1.37
N MET A 41 -17.73 4.03 1.65
CA MET A 41 -17.33 3.64 3.00
C MET A 41 -16.47 4.71 3.67
N LEU A 42 -15.55 5.30 2.92
CA LEU A 42 -14.51 6.17 3.46
C LEU A 42 -14.90 7.65 3.46
N GLY A 43 -15.97 8.04 2.76
CA GLY A 43 -16.47 9.42 2.79
C GLY A 43 -15.40 10.43 2.37
N GLU A 44 -15.02 11.33 3.27
CA GLU A 44 -14.01 12.36 3.01
C GLU A 44 -12.60 11.79 2.76
N ASP A 45 -12.31 10.59 3.27
CA ASP A 45 -11.00 9.94 3.09
C ASP A 45 -10.89 9.14 1.78
N ALA A 46 -11.94 9.11 0.96
CA ALA A 46 -11.95 8.35 -0.29
C ALA A 46 -10.83 8.79 -1.26
N GLU A 47 -10.59 10.09 -1.42
CA GLU A 47 -9.51 10.58 -2.29
C GLU A 47 -8.13 10.24 -1.73
N LEU A 48 -7.95 10.32 -0.41
CA LEU A 48 -6.70 9.99 0.26
C LEU A 48 -6.38 8.50 0.12
N LEU A 49 -7.38 7.62 0.28
CA LEU A 49 -7.21 6.18 0.06
C LEU A 49 -6.78 5.88 -1.36
N VAL A 50 -7.43 6.47 -2.37
CA VAL A 50 -7.09 6.24 -3.78
C VAL A 50 -5.68 6.73 -4.09
N ALA A 51 -5.29 7.90 -3.56
CA ALA A 51 -3.93 8.41 -3.71
C ALA A 51 -2.89 7.49 -3.06
N ALA A 52 -3.13 7.04 -1.82
CA ALA A 52 -2.26 6.11 -1.11
C ALA A 52 -2.15 4.77 -1.83
N ALA A 53 -3.27 4.20 -2.28
CA ALA A 53 -3.31 2.99 -3.09
C ALA A 53 -2.51 3.14 -4.40
N THR A 54 -2.53 4.31 -5.02
CA THR A 54 -1.78 4.59 -6.24
C THR A 54 -0.28 4.76 -5.98
N LEU A 55 0.12 5.16 -4.78
CA LEU A 55 1.52 5.49 -4.46
C LEU A 55 2.21 4.48 -3.53
N HIS A 56 1.50 3.52 -2.95
CA HIS A 56 2.04 2.60 -1.92
C HIS A 56 3.33 1.89 -2.35
N ASP A 57 3.43 1.58 -3.64
CA ASP A 57 4.52 0.81 -4.23
C ASP A 57 5.54 1.68 -4.99
N VAL A 58 5.43 3.01 -4.93
CA VAL A 58 6.30 3.93 -5.69
C VAL A 58 7.77 3.76 -5.32
N GLY A 59 8.07 3.47 -4.05
CA GLY A 59 9.44 3.27 -3.55
C GLY A 59 10.17 2.06 -4.15
N TYR A 60 9.51 1.21 -4.94
CA TYR A 60 10.20 0.19 -5.72
C TYR A 60 10.95 0.75 -6.92
N ALA A 61 10.64 1.98 -7.37
CA ALA A 61 11.29 2.58 -8.52
C ALA A 61 12.83 2.60 -8.29
N PRO A 62 13.64 2.09 -9.23
CA PRO A 62 15.08 1.91 -8.99
C PRO A 62 15.83 3.18 -8.57
N ARG A 63 15.38 4.36 -9.03
CA ARG A 63 15.98 5.65 -8.67
C ARG A 63 15.69 6.11 -7.25
N LEU A 64 14.69 5.52 -6.60
CA LEU A 64 14.23 5.89 -5.25
C LEU A 64 14.79 4.96 -4.17
N ALA A 65 15.37 3.83 -4.56
CA ALA A 65 15.92 2.85 -3.62
C ALA A 65 17.12 3.43 -2.85
N ALA A 66 16.89 3.79 -1.59
CA ALA A 66 17.91 4.31 -0.67
C ALA A 66 18.23 3.27 0.41
N THR A 67 17.20 2.67 0.99
CA THR A 67 17.31 1.59 1.99
C THR A 67 17.04 0.21 1.40
N GLY A 68 16.40 0.16 0.23
CA GLY A 68 15.92 -1.10 -0.36
C GLY A 68 14.65 -1.62 0.32
N PHE A 69 13.99 -0.77 1.11
CA PHE A 69 12.68 -1.01 1.74
C PHE A 69 11.68 -0.01 1.18
N HIS A 70 10.89 -0.47 0.21
CA HIS A 70 10.04 0.41 -0.61
C HIS A 70 9.01 1.25 0.16
N PRO A 71 8.43 0.84 1.32
CA PRO A 71 7.49 1.69 2.03
C PRO A 71 8.18 2.95 2.56
N LEU A 72 9.36 2.79 3.17
CA LEU A 72 10.14 3.90 3.71
C LEU A 72 10.71 4.78 2.59
N ASP A 73 11.32 4.17 1.57
CA ASP A 73 11.92 4.89 0.44
C ASP A 73 10.84 5.70 -0.32
N GLY A 74 9.66 5.11 -0.54
CA GLY A 74 8.52 5.77 -1.17
C GLY A 74 7.96 6.91 -0.32
N ALA A 75 7.76 6.70 0.98
CA ALA A 75 7.24 7.74 1.86
C ALA A 75 8.18 8.95 1.97
N ARG A 76 9.50 8.72 2.04
CA ARG A 76 10.51 9.79 1.99
C ARG A 76 10.48 10.55 0.69
N PHE A 77 10.42 9.86 -0.45
CA PHE A 77 10.28 10.51 -1.75
C PHE A 77 9.04 11.42 -1.81
N LEU A 78 7.89 10.94 -1.33
CA LEU A 78 6.66 11.74 -1.31
C LEU A 78 6.78 12.97 -0.39
N ARG A 79 7.38 12.81 0.80
CA ARG A 79 7.61 13.91 1.74
C ARG A 79 8.61 14.94 1.19
N ASP A 80 9.75 14.48 0.71
CA ASP A 80 10.93 15.33 0.46
C ASP A 80 10.90 15.97 -0.94
N ASP A 81 10.50 15.21 -1.97
CA ASP A 81 10.51 15.70 -3.36
C ASP A 81 9.17 16.36 -3.75
N HIS A 82 8.07 15.90 -3.16
CA HIS A 82 6.73 16.37 -3.50
C HIS A 82 6.05 17.21 -2.42
N GLY A 83 6.57 17.26 -1.19
CA GLY A 83 5.90 17.95 -0.09
C GLY A 83 4.49 17.40 0.16
N ALA A 84 4.31 16.10 -0.02
CA ALA A 84 3.01 15.45 0.06
C ALA A 84 2.39 15.55 1.47
N ASP A 85 1.07 15.38 1.52
CA ASP A 85 0.31 15.31 2.77
C ASP A 85 0.90 14.26 3.74
N GLU A 86 0.96 14.60 5.02
CA GLU A 86 1.57 13.75 6.04
C GLU A 86 0.80 12.43 6.23
N ARG A 87 -0.54 12.45 6.18
CA ARG A 87 -1.36 11.24 6.28
C ARG A 87 -1.07 10.33 5.09
N LEU A 88 -0.96 10.90 3.89
CA LEU A 88 -0.60 10.14 2.69
C LEU A 88 0.78 9.47 2.83
N ALA A 89 1.81 10.21 3.23
CA ALA A 89 3.15 9.65 3.40
C ALA A 89 3.18 8.55 4.47
N ARG A 90 2.44 8.73 5.57
CA ARG A 90 2.32 7.73 6.65
C ARG A 90 1.57 6.47 6.21
N LEU A 91 0.53 6.59 5.39
CA LEU A 91 -0.15 5.45 4.77
C LEU A 91 0.80 4.66 3.88
N VAL A 92 1.55 5.34 3.01
CA VAL A 92 2.54 4.71 2.13
C VAL A 92 3.66 4.05 2.95
N ALA A 93 4.14 4.68 4.02
CA ALA A 93 5.20 4.12 4.86
C ALA A 93 4.76 2.84 5.60
N ASN A 94 3.48 2.75 5.97
CA ASN A 94 2.97 1.71 6.85
C ASN A 94 2.05 0.68 6.16
N HIS A 95 1.89 0.76 4.84
CA HIS A 95 0.96 -0.11 4.11
C HIS A 95 1.25 -1.59 4.37
N SER A 96 0.20 -2.41 4.35
CA SER A 96 0.30 -3.88 4.43
C SER A 96 1.17 -4.40 5.57
N PHE A 97 1.14 -3.73 6.73
CA PHE A 97 1.93 -4.05 7.92
C PHE A 97 3.45 -3.93 7.72
N ALA A 98 3.89 -2.96 6.90
CA ALA A 98 5.29 -2.67 6.61
C ALA A 98 6.19 -2.59 7.86
N TRP A 99 5.69 -2.15 9.01
CA TRP A 99 6.46 -2.13 10.25
C TRP A 99 7.00 -3.50 10.68
N MET A 100 6.29 -4.59 10.36
CA MET A 100 6.77 -5.95 10.64
C MET A 100 7.94 -6.34 9.72
N GLU A 101 7.91 -5.91 8.46
CA GLU A 101 9.04 -6.09 7.53
C GLU A 101 10.22 -5.20 7.92
N ALA A 102 9.96 -3.96 8.34
CA ALA A 102 10.97 -3.05 8.84
C ALA A 102 11.73 -3.64 10.03
N GLU A 103 11.05 -4.40 10.91
CA GLU A 103 11.70 -5.11 12.01
C GLU A 103 12.68 -6.19 11.53
N GLU A 104 12.30 -7.00 10.52
CA GLU A 104 13.20 -7.99 9.90
C GLU A 104 14.42 -7.33 9.22
N ARG A 105 14.28 -6.07 8.82
CA ARG A 105 15.32 -5.26 8.16
C ARG A 105 16.16 -4.43 9.13
N GLY A 106 15.78 -4.34 10.41
CA GLY A 106 16.42 -3.44 11.38
C GLY A 106 16.12 -1.95 11.16
N LEU A 107 15.02 -1.63 10.44
CA LEU A 107 14.59 -0.27 10.09
C LEU A 107 13.34 0.18 10.87
N ARG A 108 12.88 -0.61 11.86
CA ARG A 108 11.64 -0.33 12.58
C ARG A 108 11.66 1.01 13.33
N GLU A 109 12.71 1.28 14.09
CA GLU A 109 12.84 2.52 14.85
C GLU A 109 12.85 3.76 13.93
N GLU A 110 13.55 3.65 12.80
CA GLU A 110 13.62 4.70 11.78
C GLU A 110 12.27 4.95 11.11
N LEU A 111 11.54 3.87 10.75
CA LEU A 111 10.19 3.97 10.21
C LEU A 111 9.22 4.63 11.19
N GLU A 112 9.20 4.16 12.45
CA GLU A 112 8.28 4.67 13.48
C GLU A 112 8.58 6.13 13.85
N ALA A 113 9.85 6.54 13.84
CA ALA A 113 10.25 7.91 14.11
C ALA A 113 9.86 8.89 13.01
N GLU A 114 9.96 8.48 11.74
CA GLU A 114 9.66 9.36 10.60
C GLU A 114 8.18 9.32 10.18
N PHE A 115 7.56 8.15 10.27
CA PHE A 115 6.22 7.91 9.77
C PHE A 115 5.44 7.03 10.76
N PRO A 116 5.02 7.58 11.91
CA PRO A 116 4.23 6.83 12.88
C PRO A 116 2.91 6.34 12.26
N LEU A 117 2.42 5.19 12.74
CA LEU A 117 1.12 4.65 12.32
C LEU A 117 0.01 5.69 12.46
N LEU A 118 -0.94 5.71 11.53
CA LEU A 118 -2.13 6.54 11.63
C LEU A 118 -3.13 5.94 12.60
N ASP A 119 -3.74 6.79 13.44
CA ASP A 119 -4.81 6.41 14.37
C ASP A 119 -6.18 6.44 13.67
N GLU A 120 -6.23 5.81 12.50
CA GLU A 120 -7.38 5.77 11.60
C GLU A 120 -7.54 4.34 11.05
N PRO A 121 -7.97 3.39 11.90
CA PRO A 121 -7.87 1.97 11.61
C PRO A 121 -8.64 1.55 10.36
N LEU A 122 -9.80 2.17 10.07
CA LEU A 122 -10.57 1.86 8.88
C LEU A 122 -9.85 2.25 7.59
N LEU A 123 -9.19 3.41 7.56
CA LEU A 123 -8.43 3.87 6.38
C LEU A 123 -7.19 3.01 6.15
N VAL A 124 -6.49 2.66 7.24
CA VAL A 124 -5.34 1.74 7.19
C VAL A 124 -5.78 0.37 6.70
N ASP A 125 -6.83 -0.21 7.28
CA ASP A 125 -7.38 -1.50 6.86
C ASP A 125 -7.86 -1.48 5.41
N ALA A 126 -8.45 -0.37 4.93
CA ALA A 126 -8.87 -0.22 3.55
C ALA A 126 -7.69 -0.26 2.58
N LEU A 127 -6.54 0.34 2.93
CA LEU A 127 -5.34 0.26 2.11
C LEU A 127 -4.77 -1.16 2.08
N VAL A 128 -4.70 -1.83 3.25
CA VAL A 128 -4.32 -3.25 3.34
C VAL A 128 -5.25 -4.11 2.48
N TYR A 129 -6.56 -3.89 2.58
CA TYR A 129 -7.55 -4.59 1.78
C TYR A 129 -7.25 -4.43 0.30
N CYS A 130 -7.06 -3.19 -0.18
CA CYS A 130 -6.85 -2.93 -1.60
C CYS A 130 -5.61 -3.63 -2.14
N ASP A 131 -4.47 -3.57 -1.44
CA ASP A 131 -3.22 -4.21 -1.85
C ASP A 131 -3.34 -5.75 -1.78
N MET A 132 -3.72 -6.24 -0.60
CA MET A 132 -3.71 -7.68 -0.31
C MET A 132 -4.82 -8.46 -0.98
N THR A 133 -5.68 -7.81 -1.77
CA THR A 133 -6.66 -8.47 -2.62
C THR A 133 -6.40 -8.23 -4.11
N THR A 134 -5.32 -7.55 -4.49
CA THR A 134 -4.99 -7.29 -5.90
C THR A 134 -3.79 -8.12 -6.34
N THR A 135 -3.92 -8.81 -7.48
CA THR A 135 -2.82 -9.60 -8.04
C THR A 135 -1.68 -8.71 -8.54
N PRO A 136 -0.50 -9.28 -8.78
CA PRO A 136 0.63 -8.59 -9.42
C PRO A 136 0.33 -8.01 -10.80
N ASP A 137 -0.74 -8.47 -11.45
CA ASP A 137 -1.14 -8.02 -12.78
C ASP A 137 -2.35 -7.07 -12.73
N GLY A 138 -2.75 -6.65 -11.52
CA GLY A 138 -3.81 -5.67 -11.29
C GLY A 138 -5.24 -6.25 -11.25
N GLU A 139 -5.37 -7.57 -11.21
CA GLU A 139 -6.64 -8.30 -11.19
C GLU A 139 -7.12 -8.57 -9.76
N SER A 140 -8.40 -8.90 -9.63
CA SER A 140 -8.98 -9.23 -8.33
C SER A 140 -8.63 -10.65 -7.86
N THR A 141 -8.23 -10.80 -6.59
CA THR A 141 -8.04 -12.09 -5.92
C THR A 141 -8.51 -12.02 -4.45
N THR A 142 -8.42 -13.14 -3.73
CA THR A 142 -8.63 -13.20 -2.28
C THR A 142 -7.32 -12.93 -1.53
N ALA A 143 -7.41 -12.53 -0.26
CA ALA A 143 -6.23 -12.30 0.58
C ALA A 143 -5.41 -13.58 0.79
N GLN A 144 -6.08 -14.72 0.90
CA GLN A 144 -5.46 -16.03 1.09
C GLN A 144 -4.66 -16.43 -0.15
N GLU A 145 -5.23 -16.28 -1.35
CA GLU A 145 -4.52 -16.52 -2.60
C GLU A 145 -3.35 -15.55 -2.79
N ARG A 146 -3.54 -14.27 -2.44
CA ARG A 146 -2.47 -13.27 -2.51
C ARG A 146 -1.29 -13.60 -1.61
N VAL A 147 -1.55 -13.96 -0.35
CA VAL A 147 -0.51 -14.37 0.61
C VAL A 147 0.20 -15.65 0.15
N ALA A 148 -0.55 -16.63 -0.36
CA ALA A 148 0.02 -17.86 -0.90
C ALA A 148 0.94 -17.58 -2.10
N GLU A 149 0.50 -16.70 -3.01
CA GLU A 149 1.28 -16.26 -4.18
C GLU A 149 2.58 -15.55 -3.79
N ILE A 150 2.52 -14.63 -2.82
CA ILE A 150 3.72 -13.94 -2.32
C ILE A 150 4.70 -14.94 -1.71
N THR A 151 4.18 -15.90 -0.93
CA THR A 151 5.00 -16.93 -0.29
C THR A 151 5.68 -17.84 -1.33
N ASP A 152 4.96 -18.25 -2.38
CA ASP A 152 5.50 -19.07 -3.48
C ASP A 152 6.57 -18.31 -4.28
N ARG A 153 6.28 -17.04 -4.63
CA ARG A 153 7.17 -16.19 -5.43
C ARG A 153 8.51 -15.93 -4.77
N TYR A 154 8.52 -15.57 -3.48
CA TYR A 154 9.74 -15.18 -2.78
C TYR A 154 10.40 -16.35 -2.03
N GLY A 155 9.65 -17.42 -1.79
CA GLY A 155 10.07 -18.55 -0.96
C GLY A 155 9.95 -18.25 0.53
N ALA A 156 9.55 -19.27 1.30
CA ALA A 156 9.19 -19.14 2.71
C ALA A 156 10.33 -18.59 3.60
N ASP A 157 11.58 -18.91 3.29
CA ASP A 157 12.74 -18.52 4.10
C ASP A 157 13.33 -17.17 3.72
N SER A 158 12.85 -16.54 2.64
CA SER A 158 13.22 -15.17 2.30
C SER A 158 12.73 -14.17 3.35
N LEU A 159 13.29 -12.97 3.36
CA LEU A 159 12.84 -11.89 4.24
C LEU A 159 11.33 -11.62 4.04
N VAL A 160 10.91 -11.49 2.79
CA VAL A 160 9.49 -11.28 2.43
C VAL A 160 8.63 -12.48 2.85
N GLY A 161 9.11 -13.71 2.66
CA GLY A 161 8.41 -14.94 3.05
C GLY A 161 8.21 -15.10 4.56
N ARG A 162 9.19 -14.66 5.38
CA ARG A 162 9.04 -14.63 6.85
C ARG A 162 8.08 -13.54 7.30
N PHE A 163 8.24 -12.34 6.75
CA PHE A 163 7.35 -11.20 7.00
C PHE A 163 5.90 -11.55 6.67
N ILE A 164 5.62 -12.00 5.43
CA ILE A 164 4.23 -12.23 4.99
C ILE A 164 3.55 -13.30 5.84
N ARG A 165 4.28 -14.35 6.22
CA ARG A 165 3.78 -15.41 7.10
C ARG A 165 3.40 -14.87 8.47
N ARG A 166 4.22 -13.99 9.03
CA ARG A 166 3.95 -13.33 10.32
C ARG A 166 2.78 -12.35 10.22
N ALA A 167 2.68 -11.59 9.14
CA ALA A 167 1.62 -10.60 8.92
C ALA A 167 0.27 -11.22 8.48
N SER A 168 0.28 -12.46 7.97
CA SER A 168 -0.90 -13.11 7.38
C SER A 168 -2.17 -13.06 8.25
N PRO A 169 -2.14 -13.36 9.57
CA PRO A 169 -3.33 -13.30 10.40
C PRO A 169 -3.91 -11.87 10.48
N GLU A 170 -3.05 -10.85 10.57
CA GLU A 170 -3.46 -9.45 10.65
C GLU A 170 -4.01 -8.94 9.31
N ILE A 171 -3.40 -9.37 8.19
CA ILE A 171 -3.90 -9.11 6.84
C ILE A 171 -5.31 -9.66 6.66
N PHE A 172 -5.54 -10.91 7.06
CA PHE A 172 -6.86 -11.52 6.95
C PHE A 172 -7.88 -10.84 7.86
N ALA A 173 -7.46 -10.41 9.06
CA ALA A 173 -8.33 -9.67 9.96
C ALA A 173 -8.71 -8.29 9.41
N ALA A 174 -7.76 -7.54 8.84
CA ALA A 174 -8.01 -6.25 8.18
C ALA A 174 -8.99 -6.40 7.01
N VAL A 175 -8.76 -7.40 6.16
CA VAL A 175 -9.65 -7.69 5.03
C VAL A 175 -11.07 -8.03 5.51
N GLY A 176 -11.20 -8.87 6.54
CA GLY A 176 -12.49 -9.22 7.12
C GLY A 176 -13.24 -8.03 7.72
N ARG A 177 -12.52 -7.06 8.32
CA ARG A 177 -13.13 -5.81 8.84
C ARG A 177 -13.68 -4.93 7.73
N VAL A 178 -12.97 -4.81 6.61
CA VAL A 178 -13.43 -4.03 5.44
C VAL A 178 -14.61 -4.71 4.75
N ASP A 179 -14.60 -6.04 4.60
CA ASP A 179 -15.74 -6.78 4.04
C ASP A 179 -17.00 -6.61 4.91
N ALA A 180 -16.85 -6.68 6.24
CA ALA A 180 -17.94 -6.46 7.18
C ALA A 180 -18.50 -5.02 7.10
N ALA A 181 -17.62 -4.02 7.02
CA ALA A 181 -18.04 -2.62 6.87
C ALA A 181 -18.77 -2.38 5.53
N SER A 182 -18.34 -3.04 4.46
CA SER A 182 -18.96 -2.94 3.13
C SER A 182 -20.37 -3.52 3.10
N ALA A 183 -20.60 -4.60 3.85
CA ALA A 183 -21.91 -5.27 3.91
C ALA A 183 -22.98 -4.45 4.66
N VAL A 184 -22.57 -3.51 5.52
CA VAL A 184 -23.49 -2.66 6.32
C VAL A 184 -23.99 -1.45 5.53
N GLN A 185 -23.31 -1.06 4.45
CA GLN A 185 -23.76 0.04 3.60
C GLN A 185 -24.85 -0.42 2.62
N PRO A 186 -26.06 0.19 2.62
CA PRO A 186 -27.04 -0.08 1.58
C PRO A 186 -26.50 0.38 0.22
N ARG A 187 -26.64 -0.48 -0.79
CA ARG A 187 -26.34 -0.18 -2.19
C ARG A 187 -27.18 0.97 -2.74
#